data_AF-A0A821EEX5-F1
#
_entry.id   AF-A0A821EEX5-F1
#
_cell.length_a   1.000
_cell.length_b   1.000
_cell.length_c   1.000
_cell.angle_alpha   90.00
_cell.angle_beta   90.00
_cell.angle_gamma   90.00
#
_symmetry.space_group_name_H-M   'P 1'
#
loop_
_entity.id
_entity.type
_entity.pdbx_description
1 polymer ?
#
loop_
_entity_poly.entity_id
_entity_poly.type
_entity_poly.pdbx_seq_one_letter_code
_entity_poly.pdbx_strand_id
1 'polypeptide(L)'
;TICMPIYVKHHIQYREDSSGRFELTVGPKQTMGKYLFFENVIIECTMPKSVLNCILTPSQGKSTFDPIKKILVWNIGIIETKTQNIAHLPTIRANIILVTGQPIPESNPILNVSFQINQLAISGIRVQRVDMYGETY
;
A
#
# COMPACT_ATOMS: atom_id res chain seq x y z
N THR A 1 0.34 -0.65 23.41
CA THR A 1 1.02 -0.03 22.26
C THR A 1 0.23 -0.35 21.00
N ILE A 2 -0.12 0.64 20.19
CA ILE A 2 -0.83 0.43 18.92
C ILE A 2 0.15 -0.23 17.94
N CYS A 3 -0.26 -1.33 17.31
CA CYS A 3 0.54 -1.98 16.28
C CYS A 3 -0.06 -1.72 14.90
N MET A 4 0.80 -1.50 13.91
CA MET A 4 0.38 -1.31 12.52
C MET A 4 -0.16 -2.65 11.97
N PRO A 5 -1.42 -2.70 11.49
CA PRO A 5 -2.04 -3.95 11.04
C PRO A 5 -1.52 -4.41 9.66
N ILE A 6 -0.92 -3.51 8.88
CA ILE A 6 -0.41 -3.75 7.53
C ILE A 6 1.09 -3.40 7.48
N TYR A 7 1.85 -4.12 6.66
CA TYR A 7 3.22 -3.79 6.32
C TYR A 7 3.37 -3.66 4.81
N VAL A 8 4.34 -2.84 4.40
CA VAL A 8 4.78 -2.73 3.02
C VAL A 8 6.26 -3.06 2.99
N LYS A 9 6.62 -4.13 2.28
CA LYS A 9 8.01 -4.44 1.95
C LYS A 9 8.31 -3.79 0.60
N HIS A 10 9.38 -3.01 0.54
CA HIS A 10 9.77 -2.31 -0.67
C HIS A 10 11.20 -2.67 -1.08
N HIS A 11 11.43 -2.69 -2.39
CA HIS A 11 12.74 -2.77 -3.00
C HIS A 11 12.77 -1.78 -4.16
N ILE A 12 13.35 -0.62 -3.91
CA ILE A 12 13.43 0.49 -4.85
C ILE A 12 14.90 0.76 -5.11
N GLN A 13 15.28 0.74 -6.38
CA GLN A 13 16.64 0.95 -6.83
C GLN A 13 16.62 1.81 -8.09
N TYR A 14 17.50 2.81 -8.13
CA TYR A 14 17.77 3.61 -9.31
C TYR A 14 19.17 3.27 -9.81
N ARG A 15 19.37 3.31 -11.13
CA ARG A 15 20.64 2.96 -11.78
C ARG A 15 21.10 4.11 -12.66
N GLU A 16 22.41 4.17 -12.89
CA GLU A 16 23.06 5.20 -13.72
C GLU A 16 22.72 5.06 -15.22
N ASP A 17 22.27 3.89 -15.66
CA ASP A 17 21.84 3.60 -17.03
C ASP A 17 20.46 4.20 -17.38
N SER A 18 20.02 5.21 -16.63
CA SER A 18 18.69 5.84 -16.77
C SER A 18 17.52 4.86 -16.58
N SER A 19 17.75 3.78 -15.84
CA SER A 19 16.72 2.81 -15.47
C SER A 19 16.58 2.67 -13.95
N GLY A 20 15.49 2.05 -13.52
CA GLY A 20 15.27 1.74 -12.12
C GLY A 20 14.31 0.58 -11.95
N ARG A 21 14.32 -0.01 -10.76
CA ARG A 21 13.46 -1.11 -10.37
C ARG A 21 12.67 -0.71 -9.13
N PHE A 22 11.38 -0.94 -9.17
CA PHE A 22 10.47 -0.67 -8.07
C PHE A 22 9.64 -1.91 -7.81
N GLU A 23 9.76 -2.48 -6.61
CA GLU A 23 8.98 -3.62 -6.21
C GLU A 23 8.37 -3.36 -4.84
N LEU A 24 7.07 -3.56 -4.72
CA LEU A 24 6.37 -3.52 -3.45
C LEU A 24 5.64 -4.85 -3.21
N THR A 25 5.57 -5.23 -1.94
CA THR A 25 4.73 -6.31 -1.44
C THR A 25 3.97 -5.80 -0.24
N VAL A 26 2.67 -6.04 -0.22
CA VAL A 26 1.78 -5.57 0.86
C VAL A 26 1.24 -6.79 1.57
N GLY A 27 1.29 -6.77 2.90
CA GLY A 27 0.77 -7.88 3.69
C GLY A 27 0.33 -7.46 5.09
N PRO A 28 -0.44 -8.30 5.79
CA PRO A 28 -0.83 -8.08 7.17
C PRO A 28 0.36 -8.31 8.10
N LYS A 29 0.55 -7.45 9.10
CA LYS A 29 1.66 -7.58 10.08
C LYS A 29 1.21 -8.19 11.40
N GLN A 30 0.04 -7.80 11.90
CA GLN A 30 -0.56 -8.37 13.10
C GLN A 30 -2.04 -8.60 12.84
N THR A 31 -2.45 -9.86 12.92
CA THR A 31 -3.84 -10.28 12.75
C THR A 31 -4.61 -10.36 14.07
N MET A 32 -3.99 -10.15 15.25
CA MET A 32 -4.66 -10.33 16.57
C MET A 32 -5.42 -11.67 16.66
N GLY A 33 -4.95 -12.72 15.96
CA GLY A 33 -5.64 -14.01 15.83
C GLY A 33 -6.95 -13.98 15.02
N LYS A 34 -7.33 -12.83 14.45
CA LYS A 34 -8.51 -12.64 13.60
C LYS A 34 -8.13 -12.52 12.14
N TYR A 35 -8.98 -13.07 11.28
CA TYR A 35 -8.93 -12.78 9.87
C TYR A 35 -9.35 -11.32 9.65
N LEU A 36 -8.38 -10.49 9.28
CA LEU A 36 -8.63 -9.12 8.88
C LEU A 36 -9.03 -9.09 7.41
N PHE A 37 -10.08 -8.33 7.13
CA PHE A 37 -10.52 -7.99 5.79
C PHE A 37 -10.15 -6.54 5.56
N PHE A 38 -9.09 -6.32 4.79
CA PHE A 38 -8.72 -4.97 4.38
C PHE A 38 -9.45 -4.66 3.09
N GLU A 39 -10.16 -3.55 3.09
CA GLU A 39 -10.92 -3.03 1.95
C GLU A 39 -10.34 -1.69 1.53
N ASN A 40 -10.61 -1.31 0.27
CA ASN A 40 -10.19 -0.04 -0.30
C ASN A 40 -8.70 0.23 -0.11
N VAL A 41 -7.86 -0.82 -0.25
CA VAL A 41 -6.42 -0.69 -0.08
C VAL A 41 -5.82 0.00 -1.30
N ILE A 42 -5.28 1.19 -1.08
CA ILE A 42 -4.68 2.04 -2.12
C ILE A 42 -3.29 2.44 -1.64
N ILE A 43 -2.31 2.28 -2.52
CA ILE A 43 -0.96 2.81 -2.34
C ILE A 43 -0.77 3.96 -3.32
N GLU A 44 -0.33 5.09 -2.79
CA GLU A 44 0.06 6.25 -3.56
C GLU A 44 1.54 6.54 -3.31
N CYS A 45 2.27 6.83 -4.39
CA CYS A 45 3.69 7.10 -4.35
C CYS A 45 4.01 8.29 -5.24
N THR A 46 4.57 9.35 -4.66
CA THR A 46 5.06 10.50 -5.41
C THR A 46 6.49 10.25 -5.88
N MET A 47 6.67 10.02 -7.18
CA MET A 47 7.95 9.73 -7.79
C MET A 47 8.83 10.99 -7.92
N PRO A 48 10.17 10.84 -7.90
CA PRO A 48 11.09 11.93 -8.20
C PRO A 48 10.87 12.53 -9.59
N LYS A 49 11.21 13.83 -9.75
CA LYS A 49 11.05 14.54 -11.04
C LYS A 49 11.85 13.92 -12.19
N SER A 50 12.95 13.24 -11.88
CA SER A 50 13.78 12.53 -12.85
C SER A 50 13.13 11.28 -13.42
N VAL A 51 12.00 10.80 -12.86
CA VAL A 51 11.24 9.68 -13.42
C VAL A 51 10.39 10.15 -14.59
N LEU A 52 10.67 9.62 -15.78
CA LEU A 52 9.92 9.93 -17.00
C LEU A 52 8.68 9.05 -17.12
N ASN A 53 8.83 7.74 -16.90
CA ASN A 53 7.74 6.77 -16.99
C ASN A 53 7.95 5.59 -16.03
N CYS A 54 6.86 4.90 -15.69
CA CYS A 54 6.88 3.67 -14.91
C CYS A 54 6.06 2.60 -15.64
N ILE A 55 6.69 1.50 -16.04
CA ILE A 55 5.99 0.34 -16.61
C ILE A 55 5.57 -0.55 -15.45
N LEU A 56 4.28 -0.56 -15.11
CA LEU A 56 3.73 -1.20 -13.93
C LEU A 56 3.18 -2.60 -14.25
N THR A 57 3.45 -3.56 -13.39
CA THR A 57 2.93 -4.93 -13.47
C THR A 57 2.42 -5.35 -12.09
N PRO A 58 1.17 -5.00 -11.73
CA PRO A 58 0.56 -5.42 -10.48
C PRO A 58 0.13 -6.89 -10.56
N SER A 59 0.27 -7.64 -9.47
CA SER A 59 -0.26 -9.01 -9.36
C SER A 59 -1.76 -9.02 -9.03
N GLN A 60 -2.27 -7.93 -8.46
CA GLN A 60 -3.67 -7.75 -8.09
C GLN A 60 -4.06 -6.27 -8.23
N GLY A 61 -5.31 -6.03 -8.61
CA GLY A 61 -5.86 -4.68 -8.69
C GLY A 61 -5.41 -3.92 -9.94
N LYS A 62 -5.52 -2.60 -9.89
CA LYS A 62 -5.20 -1.70 -11.02
C LYS A 62 -4.13 -0.70 -10.60
N SER A 63 -3.20 -0.41 -11.49
CA SER A 63 -2.13 0.56 -11.24
C SER A 63 -2.09 1.61 -12.35
N THR A 64 -1.88 2.87 -11.98
CA THR A 64 -1.76 4.00 -12.89
C THR A 64 -0.54 4.83 -12.53
N PHE A 65 0.07 5.44 -13.54
CA PHE A 65 1.13 6.42 -13.36
C PHE A 65 0.79 7.67 -14.16
N ASP A 66 0.78 8.82 -13.49
CA ASP A 66 0.64 10.13 -14.12
C ASP A 66 2.05 10.72 -14.36
N PRO A 67 2.52 10.79 -15.61
CA PRO A 67 3.86 11.30 -15.92
C PRO A 67 3.99 12.81 -15.75
N ILE A 68 2.88 13.56 -15.63
CA ILE A 68 2.89 15.01 -15.40
C ILE A 68 2.96 15.28 -13.90
N LYS A 69 2.06 14.68 -13.11
CA LYS A 69 2.04 14.84 -11.65
C LYS A 69 3.12 14.02 -10.93
N LYS A 70 3.72 13.04 -11.62
CA LYS A 70 4.66 12.06 -11.06
C LYS A 70 4.04 11.22 -9.95
N ILE A 71 2.75 10.94 -10.04
CA ILE A 71 2.03 10.15 -9.02
C ILE A 71 1.78 8.75 -9.58
N LEU A 72 2.25 7.75 -8.84
CA LEU A 72 1.89 6.35 -9.03
C LEU A 72 0.78 6.01 -8.05
N VAL A 73 -0.32 5.47 -8.56
CA VAL A 73 -1.42 4.94 -7.74
C VAL A 73 -1.59 3.46 -8.02
N TRP A 74 -1.61 2.64 -6.98
CA TRP A 74 -1.95 1.23 -7.05
C TRP A 74 -3.16 0.95 -6.17
N ASN A 75 -4.29 0.69 -6.81
CA ASN A 75 -5.53 0.29 -6.16
C ASN A 75 -5.58 -1.24 -6.13
N ILE A 76 -5.32 -1.81 -4.95
CA ILE A 76 -5.29 -3.25 -4.70
C ILE A 76 -6.71 -3.80 -4.52
N GLY A 77 -7.59 -3.00 -3.91
CA GLY A 77 -8.95 -3.38 -3.56
C GLY A 77 -8.98 -4.12 -2.23
N ILE A 78 -9.27 -5.41 -2.27
CA ILE A 78 -9.50 -6.26 -1.08
C ILE A 78 -8.30 -7.16 -0.83
N ILE A 79 -7.84 -7.21 0.42
CA ILE A 79 -6.83 -8.17 0.89
C ILE A 79 -7.46 -9.03 1.97
N GLU A 80 -7.70 -10.30 1.63
CA GLU A 80 -8.17 -11.30 2.58
C GLU A 80 -7.00 -12.03 3.23
N THR A 81 -7.02 -12.11 4.56
CA THR A 81 -5.97 -12.77 5.35
C THR A 81 -6.24 -14.26 5.59
N LYS A 82 -7.43 -14.77 5.22
CA LYS A 82 -7.84 -16.18 5.40
C LYS A 82 -7.01 -17.20 4.61
N THR A 83 -6.51 -16.79 3.45
CA THR A 83 -5.94 -17.71 2.45
C THR A 83 -4.42 -17.64 2.40
N GLN A 84 -3.77 -16.93 3.35
CA GLN A 84 -2.38 -16.50 3.18
C GLN A 84 -1.35 -17.59 3.48
N ASN A 85 -1.12 -18.44 2.49
CA ASN A 85 0.26 -18.76 2.12
C ASN A 85 0.96 -17.46 1.67
N ILE A 86 2.20 -17.26 2.12
CA ILE A 86 3.07 -16.12 1.76
C ILE A 86 3.14 -15.89 0.22
N ALA A 87 2.87 -16.94 -0.57
CA ALA A 87 2.87 -16.91 -2.03
C ALA A 87 1.77 -16.06 -2.69
N HIS A 88 0.72 -15.64 -1.96
CA HIS A 88 -0.45 -14.96 -2.55
C HIS A 88 -0.63 -13.50 -2.10
N LEU A 89 0.44 -12.88 -1.59
CA LEU A 89 0.42 -11.47 -1.22
C LEU A 89 0.35 -10.56 -2.46
N PRO A 90 -0.40 -9.45 -2.40
CA PRO A 90 -0.37 -8.44 -3.46
C PRO A 90 1.04 -7.90 -3.64
N THR A 91 1.52 -7.95 -4.88
CA THR A 91 2.81 -7.38 -5.29
C THR A 91 2.62 -6.46 -6.48
N ILE A 92 3.49 -5.48 -6.62
CA ILE A 92 3.63 -4.70 -7.84
C ILE A 92 5.11 -4.62 -8.18
N ARG A 93 5.44 -4.95 -9.43
CA ARG A 93 6.76 -4.71 -10.00
C ARG A 93 6.65 -3.59 -11.01
N ALA A 94 7.63 -2.71 -11.04
CA ALA A 94 7.73 -1.67 -12.03
C ALA A 94 9.17 -1.49 -12.51
N ASN A 95 9.28 -1.24 -13.81
CA ASN A 95 10.50 -0.72 -14.41
C ASN A 95 10.37 0.81 -14.52
N ILE A 96 11.28 1.52 -13.87
CA ILE A 96 11.33 2.98 -13.86
C ILE A 96 12.24 3.43 -14.99
N ILE A 97 11.75 4.35 -15.83
CA ILE A 97 12.51 5.00 -16.87
C ILE A 97 12.87 6.39 -16.35
N LEU A 98 14.15 6.68 -16.20
CA LEU A 98 14.67 7.97 -15.77
C LEU A 98 15.01 8.84 -16.99
N VAL A 99 15.05 10.15 -16.78
CA VAL A 99 15.57 11.11 -17.76
C VAL A 99 17.09 10.92 -17.89
N THR A 100 17.58 10.81 -19.12
CA THR A 100 19.01 10.68 -19.40
C THR A 100 19.78 11.94 -18.98
N GLY A 101 20.95 11.74 -18.36
CA GLY A 101 21.82 12.85 -17.93
C GLY A 101 21.35 13.61 -16.69
N GLN A 102 20.30 13.15 -16.00
CA GLN A 102 19.92 13.66 -14.68
C GLN A 102 20.57 12.83 -13.56
N PRO A 103 20.89 13.45 -12.41
CA PRO A 103 21.41 12.72 -11.28
C PRO A 103 20.37 11.71 -10.77
N ILE A 104 20.90 10.60 -10.25
CA ILE A 104 20.11 9.56 -9.61
C ILE A 104 19.39 10.17 -8.38
N PRO A 105 18.11 9.88 -8.14
CA PRO A 105 17.45 10.31 -6.91
C PRO A 105 18.20 9.84 -5.66
N GLU A 106 18.46 10.76 -4.73
CA GLU A 106 19.18 10.46 -3.48
C GLU A 106 18.33 9.69 -2.45
N SER A 107 16.99 9.76 -2.58
CA SER A 107 16.07 9.11 -1.66
C SER A 107 14.99 8.34 -2.40
N ASN A 108 14.53 7.27 -1.74
CA ASN A 108 13.32 6.57 -2.12
C ASN A 108 12.10 7.48 -1.93
N PRO A 109 11.06 7.33 -2.77
CA PRO A 109 9.83 8.09 -2.64
C PRO A 109 9.03 7.67 -1.40
N ILE A 110 8.18 8.57 -0.93
CA ILE A 110 7.27 8.29 0.18
C ILE A 110 6.11 7.42 -0.33
N LEU A 111 5.79 6.38 0.43
CA LEU A 111 4.66 5.49 0.18
C LEU A 111 3.51 5.84 1.12
N ASN A 112 2.45 6.41 0.59
CA ASN A 112 1.21 6.65 1.29
C ASN A 112 0.31 5.43 1.16
N VAL A 113 -0.21 4.94 2.28
CA VAL A 113 -1.07 3.74 2.32
C VAL A 113 -2.40 4.11 2.94
N SER A 114 -3.47 3.95 2.17
CA SER A 114 -4.85 4.15 2.60
C SER A 114 -5.57 2.81 2.58
N PHE A 115 -6.30 2.50 3.65
CA PHE A 115 -7.06 1.26 3.77
C PHE A 115 -8.21 1.41 4.77
N GLN A 116 -9.19 0.53 4.66
CA GLN A 116 -10.30 0.38 5.60
C GLN A 116 -10.31 -1.04 6.17
N ILE A 117 -10.62 -1.19 7.46
CA ILE A 117 -10.78 -2.50 8.10
C ILE A 117 -12.17 -2.55 8.72
N ASN A 118 -12.99 -3.50 8.28
CA ASN A 118 -14.31 -3.68 8.85
C ASN A 118 -14.24 -4.38 10.22
N GLN A 119 -15.12 -3.97 11.13
CA GLN A 119 -15.31 -4.55 12.47
C GLN A 119 -14.04 -4.55 13.36
N LEU A 120 -13.07 -3.67 13.10
CA LEU A 120 -11.86 -3.54 13.89
C LEU A 120 -11.66 -2.10 14.37
N ALA A 121 -11.50 -1.94 15.68
CA ALA A 121 -10.91 -0.74 16.26
C ALA A 121 -9.45 -1.03 16.64
N ILE A 122 -8.50 -0.41 15.93
CA ILE A 122 -7.05 -0.61 16.16
C ILE A 122 -6.63 -0.16 17.57
N SER A 123 -7.35 0.79 18.17
CA SER A 123 -7.14 1.21 19.56
C SER A 123 -7.45 0.11 20.59
N GLY A 124 -8.12 -0.97 20.18
CA GLY A 124 -8.61 -2.02 21.07
C GLY A 124 -9.85 -1.63 21.86
N ILE A 125 -10.44 -0.47 21.60
CA ILE A 125 -11.67 -0.03 22.27
C ILE A 125 -12.82 -0.99 21.95
N ARG A 126 -13.59 -1.33 22.97
CA ARG A 126 -14.80 -2.14 22.86
C ARG A 126 -15.91 -1.42 23.62
N VAL A 127 -17.09 -1.38 23.01
CA VAL A 127 -18.28 -0.86 23.69
C VAL A 127 -18.60 -1.81 24.84
N GLN A 128 -18.61 -1.29 26.07
CA GLN A 128 -18.88 -2.09 27.26
C GLN A 128 -20.40 -2.22 27.49
N ARG A 129 -21.13 -1.10 27.42
CA ARG A 129 -22.58 -1.04 27.57
C ARG A 129 -23.10 0.25 26.93
N VAL A 130 -24.33 0.21 26.43
CA VAL A 130 -25.10 1.39 26.02
C VAL A 130 -26.37 1.38 26.84
N ASP A 131 -26.56 2.40 27.68
CA ASP A 131 -27.77 2.58 28.48
C ASP A 131 -28.66 3.62 27.80
N MET A 132 -29.95 3.30 27.65
CA MET A 132 -30.96 4.20 27.10
C MET A 132 -32.06 4.38 28.15
N TYR A 133 -32.43 5.64 28.41
CA TYR A 133 -33.48 6.02 29.36
C TYR A 133 -34.49 6.93 28.68
N GLY A 134 -35.78 6.82 29.07
CA GLY A 134 -36.82 7.75 28.65
C GLY A 134 -37.75 7.27 27.52
N GLU A 135 -37.56 6.06 26.99
CA GLU A 135 -38.48 5.47 26.01
C GLU A 135 -39.01 4.11 26.49
N THR A 136 -40.33 3.96 26.47
CA THR A 136 -41.05 2.68 26.67
C THR A 136 -41.47 2.17 25.30
N TYR A 137 -40.68 1.25 24.74
CA TYR A 137 -41.02 0.49 23.53
C TYR A 137 -41.87 -0.73 23.86
#